data_AF-A0A6A7JUI2-F1
#
_entry.id   AF-A0A6A7JUI2-F1
#
_cell.length_a   1.000
_cell.length_b   1.000
_cell.length_c   1.000
_cell.angle_alpha   90.00
_cell.angle_beta   90.00
_cell.angle_gamma   90.00
#
_symmetry.space_group_name_H-M   'P 1'
#
loop_
_entity.id
_entity.type
_entity.pdbx_description
1 polymer ?
#
loop_
_entity_poly.entity_id
_entity_poly.type
_entity_poly.pdbx_seq_one_letter_code
_entity_poly.pdbx_strand_id
1 'polypeptide(L)'
;MRTNPFSSSKKLILSLATISCLSSLALAQISGPPYAIPYTQGNNHYYTLLGYYPGTQIEVNGNGSTNSIFLGKYAYVRSSNNGVKTLYVHATTDEKIDIRKILNKGIIAGFLNIENKGSFNNGSIHVGDIDNQGYIKKVYIGIWGENNGKIQLDSFKNSGIIYASNGDGILFEGKDTQIGNFINTGIIVGNHSNSSNNASVLIGRPDKNHGNTTIDLFLNEGLIGSNMAKYGVKFDSGNDSNGG
;
A
#
# COMPACT_ATOMS: atom_id res chain seq x y z
N MET A 1 -54.85 66.61 -14.24
CA MET A 1 -54.25 66.15 -12.97
C MET A 1 -53.69 64.75 -13.19
N ARG A 2 -52.37 64.57 -13.02
CA ARG A 2 -51.67 63.30 -13.26
C ARG A 2 -51.71 62.44 -11.99
N THR A 3 -52.08 61.18 -12.11
CA THR A 3 -51.97 60.15 -11.07
C THR A 3 -50.59 59.51 -11.12
N ASN A 4 -49.90 59.46 -9.98
CA ASN A 4 -48.65 58.70 -9.80
C ASN A 4 -48.99 57.21 -9.62
N PRO A 5 -48.39 56.27 -10.39
CA PRO A 5 -48.37 54.88 -9.99
C PRO A 5 -47.16 54.63 -9.08
N PHE A 6 -47.43 54.12 -7.89
CA PHE A 6 -46.43 53.62 -6.94
C PHE A 6 -45.57 52.52 -7.56
N SER A 7 -44.25 52.65 -7.42
CA SER A 7 -43.26 51.61 -7.75
C SER A 7 -43.37 50.45 -6.75
N SER A 8 -43.76 49.27 -7.25
CA SER A 8 -43.73 48.02 -6.49
C SER A 8 -42.31 47.44 -6.53
N SER A 9 -41.57 47.56 -5.43
CA SER A 9 -40.28 46.90 -5.27
C SER A 9 -40.47 45.49 -4.71
N LYS A 10 -40.24 44.47 -5.54
CA LYS A 10 -40.19 43.07 -5.10
C LYS A 10 -38.96 42.88 -4.21
N LYS A 11 -39.18 42.59 -2.92
CA LYS A 11 -38.09 42.26 -1.99
C LYS A 11 -37.54 40.88 -2.34
N LEU A 12 -36.25 40.83 -2.68
CA LEU A 12 -35.50 39.60 -2.84
C LEU A 12 -35.09 39.11 -1.44
N ILE A 13 -35.60 37.97 -1.00
CA ILE A 13 -35.16 37.32 0.24
C ILE A 13 -34.12 36.28 -0.14
N LEU A 14 -32.85 36.55 0.17
CA LEU A 14 -31.79 35.55 0.10
C LEU A 14 -31.77 34.79 1.44
N SER A 15 -32.18 33.52 1.43
CA SER A 15 -31.90 32.64 2.56
C SER A 15 -30.45 32.18 2.47
N LEU A 16 -29.71 32.39 3.55
CA LEU A 16 -28.35 31.88 3.70
C LEU A 16 -28.45 30.37 3.96
N ALA A 17 -28.28 29.55 2.92
CA ALA A 17 -28.09 28.13 3.10
C ALA A 17 -26.68 27.88 3.63
N THR A 18 -26.54 27.53 4.90
CA THR A 18 -25.30 26.98 5.45
C THR A 18 -25.03 25.63 4.80
N ILE A 19 -24.14 25.62 3.80
CA ILE A 19 -23.58 24.39 3.25
C ILE A 19 -22.50 23.91 4.23
N SER A 20 -22.84 22.97 5.09
CA SER A 20 -21.87 22.33 5.98
C SER A 20 -21.08 21.25 5.21
N CYS A 21 -20.05 21.66 4.48
CA CYS A 21 -19.04 20.74 3.96
C CYS A 21 -17.90 20.59 4.98
N LEU A 22 -18.15 19.94 6.12
CA LEU A 22 -17.06 19.45 6.97
C LEU A 22 -17.10 17.93 7.00
N SER A 23 -16.76 17.29 5.88
CA SER A 23 -16.08 16.01 5.92
C SER A 23 -14.63 16.29 6.35
N SER A 24 -14.38 16.42 7.65
CA SER A 24 -13.00 16.40 8.12
C SER A 24 -12.45 15.00 7.85
N LEU A 25 -11.73 14.84 6.74
CA LEU A 25 -10.99 13.62 6.47
C LEU A 25 -10.01 13.43 7.63
N ALA A 26 -10.14 12.32 8.35
CA ALA A 26 -9.30 12.04 9.52
C ALA A 26 -7.83 11.97 9.09
N LEU A 27 -6.94 12.65 9.83
CA LEU A 27 -5.50 12.60 9.61
C LEU A 27 -5.04 11.14 9.58
N ALA A 28 -4.19 10.75 8.62
CA ALA A 28 -3.76 9.37 8.49
C ALA A 28 -3.02 8.94 9.76
N GLN A 29 -3.45 7.80 10.32
CA GLN A 29 -3.00 7.26 11.59
C GLN A 29 -2.10 6.05 11.34
N ILE A 30 -1.01 5.99 12.09
CA ILE A 30 -0.25 4.75 12.25
C ILE A 30 -0.64 4.18 13.61
N SER A 31 -1.14 2.95 13.62
CA SER A 31 -1.42 2.20 14.84
C SER A 31 -0.57 0.93 14.90
N GLY A 32 -0.35 0.41 16.11
CA GLY A 32 0.43 -0.80 16.32
C GLY A 32 0.98 -0.89 17.75
N PRO A 33 2.00 -1.74 17.98
CA PRO A 33 2.71 -1.77 19.25
C PRO A 33 3.17 -0.37 19.72
N PRO A 34 3.42 -0.19 21.03
CA PRO A 34 4.04 1.03 21.53
C PRO A 34 5.33 1.30 20.75
N TYR A 35 5.36 2.42 20.04
CA TYR A 35 6.56 2.86 19.32
C TYR A 35 7.69 3.11 20.33
N ALA A 36 8.92 2.88 19.91
CA ALA A 36 10.08 3.13 20.75
C ALA A 36 10.31 4.64 20.98
N ILE A 37 9.97 5.48 19.98
CA ILE A 37 10.15 6.93 20.02
C ILE A 37 8.98 7.60 19.27
N PRO A 38 8.06 8.31 19.95
CA PRO A 38 7.10 9.19 19.28
C PRO A 38 7.83 10.40 18.73
N TYR A 39 7.72 10.66 17.43
CA TYR A 39 8.07 11.96 16.89
C TYR A 39 7.03 12.38 15.86
N THR A 40 6.36 13.49 16.14
CA THR A 40 5.39 14.12 15.24
C THR A 40 5.82 15.56 15.02
N GLN A 41 5.94 15.97 13.75
CA GLN A 41 6.22 17.35 13.37
C GLN A 41 5.19 17.81 12.34
N GLY A 42 4.19 18.58 12.77
CA GLY A 42 3.04 18.91 11.92
C GLY A 42 2.29 17.65 11.51
N ASN A 43 2.09 17.45 10.20
CA ASN A 43 1.43 16.27 9.63
C ASN A 43 2.38 15.11 9.30
N ASN A 44 3.64 15.17 9.75
CA ASN A 44 4.62 14.10 9.55
C ASN A 44 4.66 13.17 10.77
N HIS A 45 4.40 11.88 10.54
CA HIS A 45 4.36 10.85 11.59
C HIS A 45 5.50 9.85 11.42
N TYR A 46 6.32 9.67 12.47
CA TYR A 46 7.44 8.73 12.49
C TYR A 46 7.13 7.58 13.43
N TYR A 47 6.95 6.38 12.88
CA TYR A 47 6.71 5.16 13.64
C TYR A 47 7.98 4.33 13.72
N THR A 48 8.60 4.29 14.90
CA THR A 48 9.83 3.51 15.13
C THR A 48 9.53 2.33 16.04
N LEU A 49 9.92 1.12 15.61
CA LEU A 49 9.78 -0.11 16.40
C LEU A 49 11.15 -0.69 16.77
N LEU A 50 11.32 -1.04 18.04
CA LEU A 50 12.47 -1.76 18.59
C LEU A 50 11.97 -2.85 19.55
N GLY A 51 12.48 -4.07 19.45
CA GLY A 51 12.10 -5.16 20.35
C GLY A 51 11.12 -6.17 19.74
N TYR A 52 10.53 -7.01 20.59
CA TYR A 52 9.82 -8.24 20.19
C TYR A 52 8.30 -8.11 20.40
N TYR A 53 7.55 -8.09 19.29
CA TYR A 53 6.10 -7.88 19.29
C TYR A 53 5.36 -8.97 18.47
N PRO A 54 5.22 -10.19 19.02
CA PRO A 54 4.35 -11.20 18.45
C PRO A 54 2.88 -10.87 18.71
N GLY A 55 2.00 -11.27 17.79
CA GLY A 55 0.56 -11.09 17.91
C GLY A 55 0.07 -9.68 17.53
N THR A 56 0.93 -8.80 17.04
CA THR A 56 0.61 -7.40 16.75
C THR A 56 0.69 -7.07 15.26
N GLN A 57 -0.16 -6.16 14.81
CA GLN A 57 -0.15 -5.58 13.47
C GLN A 57 0.25 -4.10 13.57
N ILE A 58 1.02 -3.63 12.59
CA ILE A 58 1.21 -2.20 12.32
C ILE A 58 0.25 -1.85 11.19
N GLU A 59 -0.63 -0.89 11.39
CA GLU A 59 -1.65 -0.48 10.43
C GLU A 59 -1.52 1.01 10.10
N VAL A 60 -1.60 1.36 8.82
CA VAL A 60 -1.62 2.74 8.33
C VAL A 60 -2.87 2.95 7.48
N ASN A 61 -3.69 3.94 7.85
CA ASN A 61 -4.93 4.29 7.17
C ASN A 61 -5.26 5.79 7.33
N GLY A 62 -6.28 6.30 6.66
CA GLY A 62 -6.75 7.70 6.76
C GLY A 62 -6.20 8.64 5.68
N ASN A 63 -6.16 9.95 5.95
CA ASN A 63 -5.89 11.00 4.97
C ASN A 63 -4.88 12.05 5.41
N GLY A 64 -4.15 12.66 4.47
CA GLY A 64 -3.54 13.98 4.70
C GLY A 64 -2.42 14.04 5.75
N SER A 65 -1.82 12.89 6.10
CA SER A 65 -0.55 12.81 6.81
C SER A 65 0.50 12.10 5.96
N THR A 66 1.77 12.49 6.14
CA THR A 66 2.91 11.83 5.50
C THR A 66 3.61 10.99 6.55
N ASN A 67 3.65 9.67 6.31
CA ASN A 67 4.05 8.68 7.29
C ASN A 67 5.44 8.13 6.99
N SER A 68 6.20 7.75 8.01
CA SER A 68 7.46 7.02 7.87
C SER A 68 7.56 5.93 8.92
N ILE A 69 7.99 4.74 8.50
CA ILE A 69 8.01 3.53 9.33
C ILE A 69 9.45 3.00 9.39
N PHE A 70 9.98 2.82 10.58
CA PHE A 70 11.35 2.38 10.83
C PHE A 70 11.37 1.19 11.79
N LEU A 71 11.72 0.01 11.28
CA LEU A 71 11.95 -1.18 12.10
C LEU A 71 13.45 -1.33 12.30
N GLY A 72 13.92 -1.15 13.54
CA GLY A 72 15.33 -1.31 13.88
C GLY A 72 15.81 -2.77 13.76
N LYS A 73 17.13 -2.98 13.82
CA LYS A 73 17.76 -4.30 13.66
C LYS A 73 17.20 -5.39 14.58
N TYR A 74 16.78 -5.01 15.79
CA TYR A 74 16.23 -5.92 16.80
C TYR A 74 14.69 -5.89 16.86
N ALA A 75 14.04 -5.24 15.91
CA ALA A 75 12.59 -5.26 15.80
C ALA A 75 12.13 -6.63 15.29
N TYR A 76 11.11 -7.18 15.93
CA TYR A 76 10.36 -8.34 15.45
C TYR A 76 8.88 -8.02 15.56
N VAL A 77 8.15 -8.25 14.48
CA VAL A 77 6.69 -8.06 14.45
C VAL A 77 6.04 -9.20 13.68
N ARG A 78 4.91 -9.70 14.20
CA ARG A 78 4.09 -10.73 13.55
C ARG A 78 2.64 -10.58 13.98
N SER A 79 1.73 -10.35 13.03
CA SER A 79 0.29 -10.36 13.28
C SER A 79 -0.18 -11.72 13.82
N SER A 80 -1.18 -11.69 14.71
CA SER A 80 -1.82 -12.88 15.30
C SER A 80 -2.45 -13.81 14.26
N ASN A 81 -2.86 -13.27 13.11
CA ASN A 81 -3.46 -14.01 12.00
C ASN A 81 -2.39 -14.71 11.14
N ASN A 82 -1.54 -15.55 11.74
CA ASN A 82 -0.43 -16.23 11.07
C ASN A 82 0.55 -15.32 10.32
N GLY A 83 0.66 -14.06 10.77
CA GLY A 83 1.46 -13.03 10.13
C GLY A 83 0.80 -12.39 8.90
N VAL A 84 -0.45 -12.71 8.57
CA VAL A 84 -1.19 -12.03 7.49
C VAL A 84 -1.35 -10.55 7.86
N LYS A 85 -1.06 -9.66 6.90
CA LYS A 85 -1.11 -8.20 7.05
C LYS A 85 -0.36 -7.74 8.30
N THR A 86 0.90 -8.11 8.47
CA THR A 86 1.66 -7.73 9.68
C THR A 86 2.03 -6.25 9.67
N LEU A 87 2.45 -5.74 8.51
CA LEU A 87 2.52 -4.32 8.24
C LEU A 87 1.51 -4.03 7.12
N TYR A 88 0.46 -3.30 7.45
CA TYR A 88 -0.73 -3.16 6.62
C TYR A 88 -1.03 -1.70 6.33
N VAL A 89 -0.86 -1.31 5.08
CA VAL A 89 -1.22 0.01 4.58
C VAL A 89 -2.46 -0.17 3.72
N HIS A 90 -3.53 0.55 4.04
CA HIS A 90 -4.74 0.48 3.22
C HIS A 90 -5.54 1.75 3.19
N ALA A 91 -6.22 1.94 2.06
CA ALA A 91 -7.11 3.06 1.81
C ALA A 91 -8.45 2.58 1.25
N THR A 92 -9.49 3.36 1.54
CA THR A 92 -10.87 3.24 1.04
C THR A 92 -11.15 4.30 -0.03
N THR A 93 -12.41 4.42 -0.49
CA THR A 93 -12.84 5.19 -1.68
C THR A 93 -12.25 6.57 -1.83
N ASP A 94 -12.08 7.33 -0.74
CA ASP A 94 -11.63 8.72 -0.78
C ASP A 94 -10.37 8.96 0.07
N GLU A 95 -9.74 7.88 0.55
CA GLU A 95 -8.54 7.97 1.37
C GLU A 95 -7.28 8.15 0.52
N LYS A 96 -6.47 9.14 0.90
CA LYS A 96 -5.20 9.49 0.29
C LYS A 96 -4.09 9.34 1.33
N ILE A 97 -3.33 8.27 1.19
CA ILE A 97 -2.22 7.92 2.07
C ILE A 97 -0.91 8.25 1.38
N ASP A 98 -0.03 8.92 2.10
CA ASP A 98 1.34 9.16 1.69
C ASP A 98 2.29 8.55 2.74
N ILE A 99 3.15 7.64 2.30
CA ILE A 99 4.22 7.06 3.10
C ILE A 99 5.54 7.44 2.45
N ARG A 100 6.27 8.33 3.09
CA ARG A 100 7.58 8.75 2.60
C ARG A 100 8.58 7.60 2.56
N LYS A 101 8.64 6.78 3.62
CA LYS A 101 9.61 5.68 3.71
C LYS A 101 9.15 4.55 4.62
N ILE A 102 9.38 3.31 4.19
CA ILE A 102 9.35 2.11 5.03
C ILE A 102 10.78 1.53 5.03
N LEU A 103 11.46 1.59 6.18
CA LEU A 103 12.77 1.00 6.37
C LEU A 103 12.67 -0.21 7.31
N ASN A 104 12.99 -1.39 6.79
CA ASN A 104 13.06 -2.61 7.60
C ASN A 104 14.50 -3.08 7.78
N LYS A 105 15.05 -2.97 8.99
CA LYS A 105 16.30 -3.63 9.39
C LYS A 105 16.08 -4.87 10.26
N GLY A 106 14.85 -5.10 10.71
CA GLY A 106 14.47 -6.16 11.63
C GLY A 106 13.76 -7.31 10.94
N ILE A 107 12.77 -7.89 11.62
CA ILE A 107 12.00 -9.06 11.17
C ILE A 107 10.52 -8.71 11.11
N ILE A 108 9.97 -8.64 9.89
CA ILE A 108 8.54 -8.71 9.65
C ILE A 108 8.23 -10.20 9.41
N ALA A 109 7.91 -10.93 10.48
CA ALA A 109 7.59 -12.36 10.44
C ALA A 109 6.16 -12.62 9.92
N GLY A 110 5.80 -11.90 8.87
CA GLY A 110 4.50 -11.85 8.25
C GLY A 110 4.53 -10.97 7.01
N PHE A 111 3.36 -10.56 6.54
CA PHE A 111 3.22 -9.91 5.25
C PHE A 111 3.33 -8.39 5.39
N LEU A 112 4.07 -7.78 4.48
CA LEU A 112 3.93 -6.36 4.14
C LEU A 112 2.85 -6.26 3.07
N ASN A 113 1.72 -5.64 3.40
CA ASN A 113 0.56 -5.46 2.53
C ASN A 113 0.30 -3.97 2.29
N ILE A 114 0.20 -3.57 1.02
CA ILE A 114 -0.23 -2.23 0.61
C ILE A 114 -1.34 -2.40 -0.42
N GLU A 115 -2.58 -2.07 -0.06
CA GLU A 115 -3.75 -2.46 -0.85
C GLU A 115 -5.00 -1.65 -0.53
N ASN A 116 -6.06 -1.78 -1.33
CA ASN A 116 -7.35 -1.20 -0.98
C ASN A 116 -8.10 -2.01 0.08
N LYS A 117 -8.92 -1.32 0.88
CA LYS A 117 -9.91 -1.94 1.78
C LYS A 117 -11.31 -1.65 1.28
N GLY A 118 -11.97 -2.64 0.69
CA GLY A 118 -13.29 -2.45 0.08
C GLY A 118 -13.20 -1.58 -1.18
N SER A 119 -14.20 -0.72 -1.39
CA SER A 119 -14.25 0.19 -2.53
C SER A 119 -13.12 1.22 -2.48
N PHE A 120 -12.53 1.50 -3.65
CA PHE A 120 -11.34 2.33 -3.82
C PHE A 120 -11.40 2.99 -5.20
N ASN A 121 -12.34 3.93 -5.41
CA ASN A 121 -12.57 4.53 -6.71
C ASN A 121 -11.87 5.88 -6.92
N ASN A 122 -11.67 6.66 -5.85
CA ASN A 122 -10.94 7.93 -5.87
C ASN A 122 -9.78 7.97 -4.86
N GLY A 123 -9.49 6.83 -4.23
CA GLY A 123 -8.46 6.71 -3.22
C GLY A 123 -7.09 6.55 -3.86
N SER A 124 -6.05 6.87 -3.10
CA SER A 124 -4.68 6.72 -3.55
C SER A 124 -3.75 6.35 -2.41
N ILE A 125 -2.84 5.41 -2.66
CA ILE A 125 -1.71 5.15 -1.77
C ILE A 125 -0.43 5.50 -2.53
N HIS A 126 0.35 6.42 -1.99
CA HIS A 126 1.69 6.73 -2.45
C HIS A 126 2.70 6.24 -1.42
N VAL A 127 3.73 5.55 -1.89
CA VAL A 127 4.87 5.12 -1.08
C VAL A 127 6.14 5.58 -1.79
N GLY A 128 6.98 6.35 -1.12
CA GLY A 128 8.29 6.74 -1.67
C GLY A 128 9.23 5.54 -1.74
N ASP A 129 9.98 5.30 -0.67
CA ASP A 129 10.93 4.18 -0.61
C ASP A 129 10.45 3.06 0.32
N ILE A 130 10.48 1.81 -0.17
CA ILE A 130 10.56 0.62 0.68
C ILE A 130 12.01 0.12 0.62
N ASP A 131 12.67 0.06 1.77
CA ASP A 131 14.07 -0.37 1.91
C ASP A 131 14.13 -1.55 2.90
N ASN A 132 14.13 -2.76 2.35
CA ASN A 132 14.28 -3.98 3.13
C ASN A 132 15.75 -4.40 3.23
N GLN A 133 16.28 -4.32 4.44
CA GLN A 133 17.63 -4.77 4.83
C GLN A 133 17.57 -5.95 5.81
N GLY A 134 16.38 -6.27 6.32
CA GLY A 134 16.12 -7.35 7.25
C GLY A 134 15.37 -8.51 6.62
N TYR A 135 14.44 -9.10 7.35
CA TYR A 135 13.59 -10.20 6.88
C TYR A 135 12.14 -9.75 6.71
N ILE A 136 11.52 -10.17 5.60
CA ILE A 136 10.06 -10.09 5.39
C ILE A 136 9.56 -11.47 4.91
N LYS A 137 8.45 -11.96 5.46
CA LYS A 137 7.90 -13.25 5.02
C LYS A 137 7.31 -13.17 3.61
N LYS A 138 6.54 -12.13 3.31
CA LYS A 138 5.92 -11.94 1.99
C LYS A 138 5.59 -10.47 1.77
N VAL A 139 5.62 -10.04 0.51
CA VAL A 139 5.18 -8.70 0.10
C VAL A 139 4.00 -8.83 -0.84
N TYR A 140 2.97 -8.01 -0.60
CA TYR A 140 1.85 -7.83 -1.50
C TYR A 140 1.60 -6.33 -1.66
N ILE A 141 1.62 -5.84 -2.89
CA ILE A 141 1.26 -4.46 -3.21
C ILE A 141 0.30 -4.51 -4.38
N GLY A 142 -0.96 -4.15 -4.16
CA GLY A 142 -1.89 -4.19 -5.26
C GLY A 142 -3.32 -3.77 -4.97
N ILE A 143 -4.07 -3.62 -6.04
CA ILE A 143 -5.48 -3.27 -6.02
C ILE A 143 -6.27 -4.50 -6.45
N TRP A 144 -7.19 -4.94 -5.59
CA TRP A 144 -8.07 -6.07 -5.89
C TRP A 144 -9.51 -5.62 -6.16
N GLY A 145 -10.18 -6.38 -7.03
CA GLY A 145 -11.53 -6.09 -7.52
C GLY A 145 -11.56 -4.98 -8.57
N GLU A 146 -12.76 -4.63 -9.01
CA GLU A 146 -13.01 -3.58 -10.02
C GLU A 146 -12.96 -2.18 -9.38
N ASN A 147 -11.76 -1.75 -9.00
CA ASN A 147 -11.51 -0.46 -8.37
C ASN A 147 -10.69 0.46 -9.30
N ASN A 148 -10.90 1.77 -9.17
CA ASN A 148 -10.28 2.80 -10.02
C ASN A 148 -9.29 3.72 -9.29
N GLY A 149 -8.97 3.41 -8.04
CA GLY A 149 -7.95 4.11 -7.27
C GLY A 149 -6.55 3.75 -7.73
N LYS A 150 -5.54 4.34 -7.09
CA LYS A 150 -4.15 4.26 -7.54
C LYS A 150 -3.19 3.84 -6.43
N ILE A 151 -2.25 2.96 -6.74
CA ILE A 151 -1.10 2.67 -5.87
C ILE A 151 0.18 3.03 -6.62
N GLN A 152 1.01 3.88 -6.01
CA GLN A 152 2.32 4.27 -6.54
C GLN A 152 3.42 3.95 -5.54
N LEU A 153 4.48 3.33 -6.02
CA LEU A 153 5.70 3.08 -5.26
C LEU A 153 6.90 3.64 -6.03
N ASP A 154 7.60 4.65 -5.50
CA ASP A 154 8.75 5.23 -6.20
C ASP A 154 9.92 4.24 -6.27
N SER A 155 10.20 3.54 -5.18
CA SER A 155 11.23 2.50 -5.16
C SER A 155 11.01 1.39 -4.15
N PHE A 156 11.21 0.16 -4.60
CA PHE A 156 11.38 -1.04 -3.78
C PHE A 156 12.83 -1.50 -3.83
N LYS A 157 13.51 -1.52 -2.68
CA LYS A 157 14.89 -1.99 -2.53
C LYS A 157 14.92 -3.17 -1.57
N ASN A 158 15.53 -4.27 -1.99
CA ASN A 158 15.78 -5.43 -1.15
C ASN A 158 17.26 -5.77 -1.13
N SER A 159 17.90 -5.58 0.02
CA SER A 159 19.23 -6.13 0.35
C SER A 159 19.17 -7.23 1.41
N GLY A 160 18.01 -7.40 2.05
CA GLY A 160 17.74 -8.45 3.02
C GLY A 160 17.16 -9.72 2.38
N ILE A 161 16.28 -10.38 3.13
CA ILE A 161 15.66 -11.66 2.76
C ILE A 161 14.15 -11.48 2.69
N ILE A 162 13.56 -11.94 1.58
CA ILE A 162 12.13 -12.15 1.42
C ILE A 162 11.91 -13.63 1.17
N TYR A 163 11.18 -14.30 2.07
CA TYR A 163 11.00 -15.76 1.99
C TYR A 163 9.56 -16.16 2.30
N ALA A 164 8.82 -16.46 1.25
CA ALA A 164 7.50 -17.04 1.35
C ALA A 164 7.61 -18.57 1.26
N SER A 165 7.31 -19.26 2.35
CA SER A 165 7.32 -20.74 2.40
C SER A 165 6.22 -21.38 1.55
N ASN A 166 5.19 -20.60 1.16
CA ASN A 166 4.13 -20.99 0.27
C ASN A 166 3.59 -19.77 -0.49
N GLY A 167 3.50 -19.88 -1.81
CA GLY A 167 3.06 -18.79 -2.70
C GLY A 167 4.20 -17.87 -3.13
N ASP A 168 3.83 -16.77 -3.76
CA ASP A 168 4.81 -15.79 -4.25
C ASP A 168 5.55 -15.10 -3.11
N GLY A 169 6.83 -14.77 -3.31
CA GLY A 169 7.61 -13.97 -2.37
C GLY A 169 7.15 -12.52 -2.38
N ILE A 170 7.02 -11.95 -3.59
CA ILE A 170 6.46 -10.63 -3.85
C ILE A 170 5.37 -10.77 -4.92
N LEU A 171 4.23 -10.12 -4.69
CA LEU A 171 3.17 -9.95 -5.69
C LEU A 171 2.85 -8.46 -5.85
N PHE A 172 2.99 -7.98 -7.08
CA PHE A 172 2.47 -6.69 -7.53
C PHE A 172 1.30 -6.92 -8.48
N GLU A 173 0.11 -6.39 -8.20
CA GLU A 173 -1.06 -6.54 -9.07
C GLU A 173 -2.00 -5.33 -9.02
N GLY A 174 -2.94 -5.23 -9.96
CA GLY A 174 -3.98 -4.22 -9.99
C GLY A 174 -3.82 -3.21 -11.13
N LYS A 175 -4.97 -2.63 -11.52
CA LYS A 175 -5.14 -1.82 -12.74
C LYS A 175 -4.24 -0.59 -12.83
N ASP A 176 -3.98 0.04 -11.69
CA ASP A 176 -3.23 1.30 -11.58
C ASP A 176 -2.19 1.19 -10.45
N THR A 177 -1.50 0.05 -10.40
CA THR A 177 -0.35 -0.19 -9.52
C THR A 177 0.95 0.12 -10.29
N GLN A 178 1.62 1.20 -9.91
CA GLN A 178 2.82 1.70 -10.59
C GLN A 178 4.03 1.58 -9.67
N ILE A 179 5.06 0.88 -10.14
CA ILE A 179 6.32 0.72 -9.43
C ILE A 179 7.40 1.47 -10.22
N GLY A 180 8.10 2.41 -9.61
CA GLY A 180 9.24 3.07 -10.24
C GLY A 180 10.42 2.09 -10.33
N ASN A 181 11.26 2.08 -9.30
CA ASN A 181 12.48 1.28 -9.27
C ASN A 181 12.34 0.05 -8.37
N PHE A 182 12.40 -1.14 -8.95
CA PHE A 182 12.62 -2.39 -8.20
C PHE A 182 14.09 -2.79 -8.28
N ILE A 183 14.73 -2.87 -7.12
CA ILE A 183 16.15 -3.21 -7.00
C ILE A 183 16.31 -4.34 -5.99
N ASN A 184 16.82 -5.48 -6.44
CA ASN A 184 17.16 -6.59 -5.56
C ASN A 184 18.67 -6.88 -5.58
N THR A 185 19.32 -6.73 -4.43
CA THR A 185 20.69 -7.21 -4.17
C THR A 185 20.73 -8.35 -3.14
N GLY A 186 19.60 -8.60 -2.47
CA GLY A 186 19.42 -9.65 -1.48
C GLY A 186 18.81 -10.94 -2.06
N ILE A 187 18.01 -11.61 -1.23
CA ILE A 187 17.38 -12.90 -1.56
C ILE A 187 15.86 -12.74 -1.59
N ILE A 188 15.23 -13.21 -2.67
CA ILE A 188 13.78 -13.31 -2.80
C ILE A 188 13.41 -14.73 -3.20
N VAL A 189 12.62 -15.39 -2.36
CA VAL A 189 12.16 -16.76 -2.55
C VAL A 189 10.65 -16.81 -2.40
N GLY A 190 9.99 -17.25 -3.46
CA GLY A 190 8.63 -17.80 -3.42
C GLY A 190 8.71 -19.31 -3.54
N ASN A 191 8.04 -20.04 -2.64
CA ASN A 191 8.07 -21.49 -2.63
C ASN A 191 6.70 -22.09 -2.84
N HIS A 192 6.67 -23.34 -3.33
CA HIS A 192 5.43 -24.06 -3.42
C HIS A 192 5.60 -25.57 -3.30
N SER A 193 4.56 -26.22 -2.78
CA SER A 193 4.49 -27.67 -2.69
C SER A 193 3.88 -28.31 -3.95
N ASN A 194 2.98 -27.63 -4.69
CA ASN A 194 2.15 -28.24 -5.74
C ASN A 194 1.94 -27.36 -7.01
N SER A 195 2.94 -27.26 -7.88
CA SER A 195 2.87 -26.91 -9.34
C SER A 195 1.98 -25.74 -9.83
N SER A 196 1.58 -24.78 -8.99
CA SER A 196 0.88 -23.57 -9.45
C SER A 196 1.80 -22.55 -10.13
N ASN A 197 1.22 -21.60 -10.86
CA ASN A 197 1.87 -20.54 -11.64
C ASN A 197 2.65 -19.49 -10.80
N ASN A 198 3.06 -19.83 -9.58
CA ASN A 198 3.70 -18.92 -8.64
C ASN A 198 5.13 -18.57 -9.06
N ALA A 199 5.54 -17.37 -8.68
CA ALA A 199 6.88 -16.85 -8.91
C ALA A 199 7.52 -16.36 -7.61
N SER A 200 8.85 -16.24 -7.56
CA SER A 200 9.47 -15.54 -6.43
C SER A 200 9.11 -14.05 -6.45
N VAL A 201 9.01 -13.46 -7.64
CA VAL A 201 8.41 -12.15 -7.90
C VAL A 201 7.37 -12.30 -9.01
N LEU A 202 6.11 -12.01 -8.70
CA LEU A 202 5.01 -11.99 -9.65
C LEU A 202 4.54 -10.54 -9.86
N ILE A 203 4.49 -10.12 -11.13
CA ILE A 203 4.06 -8.79 -11.56
C ILE A 203 2.87 -8.98 -12.49
N GLY A 204 1.73 -8.43 -12.11
CA GLY A 204 0.45 -8.74 -12.71
C GLY A 204 -0.11 -10.09 -12.24
N ARG A 205 -1.40 -10.31 -12.49
CA ARG A 205 -2.08 -11.58 -12.19
C ARG A 205 -3.35 -11.76 -13.03
N PRO A 206 -3.38 -12.64 -14.06
CA PRO A 206 -4.43 -12.62 -15.08
C PRO A 206 -5.83 -12.96 -14.56
N ASP A 207 -5.95 -13.65 -13.42
CA ASP A 207 -7.23 -14.02 -12.83
C ASP A 207 -7.85 -12.92 -11.96
N LYS A 208 -7.07 -11.88 -11.59
CA LYS A 208 -7.49 -10.86 -10.60
C LYS A 208 -7.14 -9.43 -10.97
N ASN A 209 -6.27 -9.24 -11.95
CA ASN A 209 -5.75 -7.95 -12.35
C ASN A 209 -6.61 -7.35 -13.46
N HIS A 210 -7.49 -6.39 -13.16
CA HIS A 210 -8.33 -5.74 -14.18
C HIS A 210 -7.65 -4.54 -14.87
N GLY A 211 -6.33 -4.63 -15.11
CA GLY A 211 -5.58 -3.61 -15.85
C GLY A 211 -4.06 -3.76 -15.76
N ASN A 212 -3.34 -2.63 -15.74
CA ASN A 212 -1.89 -2.60 -15.97
C ASN A 212 -1.11 -2.39 -14.67
N THR A 213 -0.23 -3.34 -14.34
CA THR A 213 0.83 -3.12 -13.36
C THR A 213 2.09 -2.73 -14.12
N THR A 214 2.65 -1.55 -13.82
CA THR A 214 3.85 -1.05 -14.51
C THR A 214 5.07 -1.09 -13.60
N ILE A 215 6.23 -1.30 -14.21
CA ILE A 215 7.52 -1.15 -13.56
C ILE A 215 8.46 -0.35 -14.46
N ASP A 216 9.07 0.72 -13.96
CA ASP A 216 9.96 1.55 -14.78
C ASP A 216 11.34 0.91 -14.91
N LEU A 217 11.93 0.48 -13.78
CA LEU A 217 13.21 -0.20 -13.72
C LEU A 217 13.09 -1.48 -12.89
N PHE A 218 13.51 -2.60 -13.47
CA PHE A 218 13.72 -3.85 -12.75
C PHE A 218 15.21 -4.20 -12.79
N LEU A 219 15.90 -4.05 -11.66
CA LEU A 219 17.31 -4.40 -11.50
C LEU A 219 17.45 -5.53 -10.48
N ASN A 220 18.10 -6.62 -10.88
CA ASN A 220 18.45 -7.71 -9.99
C ASN A 220 19.95 -8.00 -10.06
N GLU A 221 20.62 -7.87 -8.92
CA GLU A 221 22.00 -8.26 -8.66
C GLU A 221 22.10 -9.37 -7.59
N GLY A 222 20.97 -9.71 -6.96
CA GLY A 222 20.85 -10.77 -5.96
C GLY A 222 20.20 -12.06 -6.49
N LEU A 223 19.69 -12.87 -5.57
CA LEU A 223 18.97 -14.10 -5.88
C LEU A 223 17.46 -13.85 -5.96
N ILE A 224 16.83 -14.23 -7.08
CA ILE A 224 15.38 -14.36 -7.20
C ILE A 224 15.08 -15.76 -7.73
N GLY A 225 14.43 -16.59 -6.91
CA GLY A 225 14.08 -17.95 -7.29
C GLY A 225 14.34 -18.98 -6.20
N SER A 226 13.80 -20.17 -6.41
CA SER A 226 14.12 -21.36 -5.64
C SER A 226 13.92 -22.60 -6.48
N ASN A 227 14.38 -23.75 -5.99
CA ASN A 227 14.12 -25.05 -6.60
C ASN A 227 12.65 -25.50 -6.49
N MET A 228 11.79 -24.72 -5.82
CA MET A 228 10.36 -24.99 -5.65
C MET A 228 9.47 -23.93 -6.31
N ALA A 229 10.04 -22.85 -6.85
CA ALA A 229 9.31 -21.87 -7.64
C ALA A 229 9.20 -22.33 -9.09
N LYS A 230 8.04 -22.14 -9.73
CA LYS A 230 7.91 -22.36 -11.17
C LYS A 230 8.67 -21.30 -11.97
N TYR A 231 8.67 -20.06 -11.46
CA TYR A 231 9.37 -18.92 -12.05
C TYR A 231 10.16 -18.16 -10.99
N GLY A 232 11.34 -17.64 -11.36
CA GLY A 232 12.03 -16.64 -10.53
C GLY A 232 11.25 -15.33 -10.55
N VAL A 233 11.13 -14.74 -11.75
CA VAL A 233 10.32 -13.56 -12.02
C VAL A 233 9.29 -13.93 -13.09
N LYS A 234 8.05 -13.48 -12.93
CA LYS A 234 6.99 -13.62 -13.93
C LYS A 234 6.26 -12.29 -14.12
N PHE A 235 6.15 -11.86 -15.37
CA PHE A 235 5.29 -10.77 -15.78
C PHE A 235 4.07 -11.37 -16.47
N ASP A 236 2.90 -11.10 -15.93
CA ASP A 236 1.63 -11.52 -16.47
C ASP A 236 0.82 -10.30 -16.93
N SER A 237 0.05 -10.47 -18.00
CA SER A 237 -0.92 -9.46 -18.42
C SER A 237 -2.05 -9.34 -17.40
N GLY A 238 -2.74 -8.20 -17.42
CA GLY A 238 -4.06 -8.08 -16.81
C GLY A 238 -5.06 -9.07 -17.45
N ASN A 239 -6.10 -9.38 -16.69
CA ASN A 239 -7.35 -9.90 -17.20
C ASN A 239 -7.96 -8.88 -18.16
N ASP A 240 -7.83 -9.10 -19.46
CA ASP A 240 -8.74 -8.49 -20.41
C ASP A 240 -10.07 -9.23 -20.28
N SER A 241 -11.07 -8.59 -19.67
CA SER A 241 -12.44 -9.11 -19.60
C SER A 241 -13.11 -9.30 -20.99
N ASN A 242 -12.35 -9.19 -22.08
CA ASN A 242 -12.78 -9.30 -23.48
C ASN A 242 -11.93 -10.31 -24.29
N GLY A 243 -11.43 -11.37 -23.66
CA GLY A 243 -10.58 -12.37 -24.32
C GLY A 243 -11.24 -13.74 -24.58
N GLY A 244 -12.31 -13.80 -25.39
CA GLY A 244 -12.76 -15.04 -26.08
C GLY A 244 -13.72 -15.96 -25.33
#